data_AF-B0BJX3-F1
#
_entry.id   AF-B0BJX3-F1
#
_cell.length_a   1.000
_cell.length_b   1.000
_cell.length_c   1.000
_cell.angle_alpha   90.00
_cell.angle_beta   90.00
_cell.angle_gamma   90.00
#
_symmetry.space_group_name_H-M   'P 1'
#
loop_
_entity.id
_entity.type
_entity.pdbx_description
1 polymer ?
#
loop_
_entity_poly.entity_id
_entity_poly.type
_entity_poly.pdbx_seq_one_letter_code
_entity_poly.pdbx_strand_id
1 'polypeptide(L)'
;MSTAKWNFSLKHANGMTGDLVEALRASGFGVLESETIAEAVLETTELGIAIKKDSNIDPWQLLQNLKSIGMGVKWLNEPAV
;
A
#
# COMPACT_ATOMS: atom_id res chain seq x y z
N MET A 1 5.37 -24.05 4.52
CA MET A 1 5.56 -22.84 3.69
C MET A 1 5.39 -21.64 4.61
N SER A 2 6.35 -20.71 4.64
CA SER A 2 6.29 -19.57 5.55
C SER A 2 5.18 -18.61 5.09
N THR A 3 4.17 -18.40 5.92
CA THR A 3 3.03 -17.50 5.69
C THR A 3 3.39 -16.04 5.98
N ALA A 4 4.65 -15.68 5.75
CA ALA A 4 5.15 -14.36 6.08
C ALA A 4 4.47 -13.31 5.19
N LYS A 5 3.91 -12.28 5.82
CA LYS A 5 3.28 -11.15 5.15
C LYS A 5 3.87 -9.85 5.65
N TRP A 6 3.89 -8.82 4.82
CA TRP A 6 4.04 -7.43 5.22
C TRP A 6 2.64 -6.84 5.40
N ASN A 7 2.42 -6.17 6.53
CA ASN A 7 1.13 -5.59 6.88
C ASN A 7 1.25 -4.07 6.85
N PHE A 8 0.38 -3.41 6.09
CA PHE A 8 0.32 -1.96 6.00
C PHE A 8 -1.07 -1.46 6.42
N SER A 9 -1.13 -0.31 7.08
CA SER A 9 -2.35 0.51 7.18
C SER A 9 -2.18 1.70 6.25
N LEU A 10 -3.17 1.87 5.38
CA LEU A 10 -3.28 2.95 4.39
C LEU A 10 -4.38 3.88 4.86
N LYS A 11 -4.09 5.17 4.99
CA LYS A 11 -5.04 6.18 5.42
C LYS A 11 -5.13 7.27 4.36
N HIS A 12 -6.35 7.49 3.88
CA HIS A 12 -6.67 8.63 3.04
C HIS A 12 -6.43 9.92 3.83
N ALA A 13 -5.64 10.83 3.25
CA ALA A 13 -5.30 12.11 3.87
C ALA A 13 -5.81 13.25 2.99
N ASN A 14 -6.33 14.31 3.62
CA ASN A 14 -6.93 15.46 2.94
C ASN A 14 -5.96 16.26 2.04
N GLY A 15 -4.67 15.92 2.02
CA GLY A 15 -3.61 16.53 1.21
C GLY A 15 -3.03 15.60 0.16
N MET A 16 -3.75 14.56 -0.24
CA MET A 16 -3.32 13.64 -1.28
C MET A 16 -3.29 14.33 -2.64
N THR A 17 -2.15 14.31 -3.32
CA THR A 17 -1.94 15.05 -4.59
C THR A 17 -1.64 14.14 -5.78
N GLY A 18 -1.46 12.83 -5.54
CA GLY A 18 -1.14 11.85 -6.58
C GLY A 18 -2.19 10.75 -6.70
N ASP A 19 -2.06 9.94 -7.75
CA ASP A 19 -2.96 8.83 -8.04
C ASP A 19 -2.55 7.58 -7.24
N LEU A 20 -3.48 7.08 -6.41
CA LEU A 20 -3.29 5.87 -5.60
C LEU A 20 -3.08 4.63 -6.48
N VAL A 21 -3.83 4.52 -7.58
CA VAL A 21 -3.76 3.36 -8.47
C VAL A 21 -2.37 3.31 -9.12
N GLU A 22 -1.87 4.43 -9.63
CA GLU A 22 -0.53 4.48 -10.24
C GLU A 22 0.57 4.19 -9.21
N ALA A 23 0.46 4.70 -7.98
CA ALA A 23 1.42 4.42 -6.92
C ALA A 23 1.44 2.92 -6.53
N LEU A 24 0.28 2.27 -6.47
CA LEU A 24 0.19 0.83 -6.23
C LEU A 24 0.80 0.04 -7.39
N ARG A 25 0.46 0.40 -8.63
CA ARG A 25 1.00 -0.26 -9.84
C ARG A 25 2.52 -0.12 -9.96
N ALA A 26 3.06 1.07 -9.67
CA ALA A 26 4.50 1.32 -9.63
C ALA A 26 5.23 0.48 -8.56
N SER A 27 4.49 -0.06 -7.60
CA SER A 27 5.01 -0.94 -6.55
C SER A 27 4.89 -2.43 -6.88
N GLY A 28 4.29 -2.78 -8.04
CA GLY A 28 4.15 -4.15 -8.52
C GLY A 28 2.75 -4.75 -8.40
N PHE A 29 1.74 -3.97 -7.97
CA PHE A 29 0.35 -4.43 -7.93
C PHE A 29 -0.26 -4.57 -9.32
N GLY A 30 -1.20 -5.50 -9.46
CA GLY A 30 -2.01 -5.63 -10.68
C GLY A 30 -2.99 -4.47 -10.84
N VAL A 31 -3.53 -4.27 -12.05
CA VAL A 31 -4.49 -3.20 -12.35
C VAL A 31 -5.75 -3.33 -11.47
N LEU A 32 -6.43 -4.47 -11.54
CA LEU A 32 -7.66 -4.72 -10.78
C LEU A 32 -7.44 -4.66 -9.26
N GLU A 33 -6.30 -5.15 -8.79
CA GLU A 33 -5.95 -5.12 -7.37
C GLU A 33 -5.74 -3.67 -6.89
N SER A 34 -5.07 -2.85 -7.71
CA SER A 34 -4.82 -1.44 -7.40
C SER A 34 -6.11 -0.63 -7.37
N GLU A 35 -7.02 -0.84 -8.34
CA GLU A 35 -8.33 -0.18 -8.37
C GLU A 35 -9.17 -0.57 -7.16
N THR A 36 -9.20 -1.87 -6.81
CA THR A 36 -9.95 -2.38 -5.65
C THR A 36 -9.44 -1.77 -4.34
N ILE A 37 -8.13 -1.71 -4.16
CA ILE A 37 -7.52 -1.10 -2.95
C ILE A 37 -7.82 0.40 -2.92
N ALA A 38 -7.71 1.09 -4.05
CA ALA A 38 -7.95 2.52 -4.12
C ALA A 38 -9.39 2.88 -3.75
N GLU A 39 -10.36 2.17 -4.33
CA GLU A 39 -11.78 2.32 -4.02
C GLU A 39 -12.04 2.05 -2.52
N ALA A 40 -11.53 0.93 -2.00
CA ALA A 40 -11.71 0.58 -0.59
C ALA A 40 -11.11 1.61 0.38
N VAL A 41 -9.94 2.19 0.07
CA VAL A 41 -9.32 3.27 0.87
C VAL A 41 -10.19 4.54 0.87
N LEU A 42 -10.77 4.89 -0.28
CA LEU A 42 -11.63 6.07 -0.42
C LEU A 42 -12.94 5.91 0.37
N GLU A 43 -13.53 4.71 0.39
CA GLU A 43 -14.76 4.44 1.13
C GLU A 43 -14.55 4.38 2.65
N THR A 44 -13.45 3.77 3.10
CA THR A 44 -13.24 3.44 4.52
C THR A 44 -12.38 4.46 5.27
N THR A 45 -11.74 5.41 4.56
CA THR A 45 -10.74 6.36 5.08
C THR A 45 -9.45 5.71 5.59
N GLU A 46 -9.50 4.50 6.14
CA GLU A 46 -8.36 3.69 6.55
C GLU A 46 -8.56 2.21 6.17
N LEU A 47 -7.58 1.64 5.47
CA LEU A 47 -7.58 0.26 5.00
C LEU A 47 -6.32 -0.47 5.45
N GLY A 48 -6.50 -1.64 6.07
CA GLY A 48 -5.41 -2.58 6.31
C GLY A 48 -5.17 -3.49 5.11
N ILE A 49 -3.94 -3.54 4.59
CA ILE A 49 -3.54 -4.48 3.53
C ILE A 49 -2.43 -5.43 4.01
N ALA A 50 -2.46 -6.67 3.53
CA ALA A 50 -1.48 -7.69 3.87
C ALA A 50 -0.90 -8.31 2.60
N ILE A 51 0.39 -8.11 2.38
CA ILE A 51 1.12 -8.50 1.17
C ILE A 51 1.99 -9.69 1.50
N LYS A 52 1.97 -10.75 0.69
CA LYS A 52 2.82 -11.91 0.96
C LYS A 52 4.29 -11.58 0.66
N LYS A 53 5.22 -12.08 1.49
CA LYS A 53 6.66 -11.84 1.30
C LYS A 53 7.26 -12.54 0.07
N ASP A 54 6.55 -13.50 -0.50
CA ASP A 54 6.90 -14.19 -1.76
C ASP A 54 6.28 -13.53 -3.00
N SER A 55 5.60 -12.40 -2.85
CA SER A 55 5.10 -11.61 -3.97
C SER A 55 6.20 -10.82 -4.67
N ASN A 56 5.94 -10.38 -5.89
CA ASN A 56 6.82 -9.50 -6.66
C ASN A 56 6.76 -8.02 -6.20
N ILE A 57 6.02 -7.73 -5.13
CA ILE A 57 5.84 -6.37 -4.63
C ILE A 57 7.03 -6.03 -3.73
N ASP A 58 7.69 -4.90 -4.02
CA ASP A 58 8.69 -4.34 -3.12
C ASP A 58 8.00 -3.51 -2.03
N PRO A 59 8.07 -3.94 -0.75
CA PRO A 59 7.39 -3.26 0.36
C PRO A 59 7.98 -1.87 0.67
N TRP A 60 9.26 -1.65 0.40
CA TRP A 60 9.91 -0.34 0.59
C TRP A 60 9.50 0.62 -0.52
N GLN A 61 9.50 0.16 -1.77
CA GLN A 61 9.03 0.96 -2.90
C GLN A 61 7.56 1.34 -2.71
N LEU A 62 6.72 0.41 -2.24
CA LEU A 62 5.34 0.68 -1.88
C LEU A 62 5.22 1.79 -0.84
N LEU A 63 5.94 1.67 0.28
CA LEU A 63 5.91 2.67 1.34
C LEU A 63 6.30 4.06 0.80
N GLN A 64 7.33 4.14 -0.03
CA GLN A 64 7.81 5.40 -0.60
C GLN A 64 6.79 5.99 -1.59
N ASN A 65 6.28 5.19 -2.53
CA ASN A 65 5.30 5.63 -3.53
C ASN A 65 4.05 6.19 -2.85
N LEU A 66 3.49 5.46 -1.87
CA LEU A 66 2.28 5.89 -1.19
C LEU A 66 2.51 7.12 -0.29
N LYS A 67 3.68 7.25 0.34
CA LYS A 67 4.04 8.47 1.08
C LYS A 67 4.24 9.67 0.15
N SER A 68 4.79 9.46 -1.05
CA SER A 68 5.06 10.53 -2.02
C SER A 68 3.78 11.20 -2.56
N ILE A 69 2.69 10.44 -2.65
CA ILE A 69 1.38 10.98 -3.05
C ILE A 69 0.61 11.62 -1.89
N GLY A 70 1.18 11.62 -0.69
CA GLY A 70 0.60 12.23 0.50
C GLY A 70 -0.31 11.31 1.33
N MET A 71 -0.30 9.99 1.10
CA MET A 71 -1.08 9.08 1.95
C MET A 71 -0.44 8.89 3.33
N GLY A 72 -1.28 8.72 4.34
CA GLY A 72 -0.84 8.21 5.63
C GLY A 72 -0.56 6.71 5.52
N VAL A 73 0.70 6.29 5.56
CA VAL A 73 1.06 4.86 5.48
C VAL A 73 1.84 4.43 6.70
N LYS A 74 1.37 3.35 7.33
CA LYS A 74 2.04 2.70 8.46
C LYS A 74 2.37 1.25 8.12
N TRP A 75 3.65 0.91 8.09
CA TRP A 75 4.10 -0.48 7.99
C TRP A 75 4.09 -1.09 9.40
N LEU A 76 3.15 -1.99 9.65
CA LEU A 76 2.85 -2.52 10.99
C LEU A 76 3.88 -3.53 11.50
N ASN A 77 4.56 -4.21 10.59
CA ASN A 77 5.60 -5.20 10.89
C ASN A 77 6.87 -4.92 10.10
N GLU A 78 7.23 -3.64 10.04
CA GLU A 78 8.51 -3.17 9.48
C GLU A 78 9.66 -3.94 10.15
N PRO A 79 10.55 -4.58 9.38
CA PRO A 79 11.71 -5.25 9.94
C PRO A 79 12.60 -4.22 10.64
N ALA A 80 13.00 -4.50 11.89
CA ALA A 80 14.01 -3.70 12.58
C ALA A 80 15.30 -3.75 11.76
N VAL A 81 15.76 -2.58 11.34
CA VAL A 81 16.99 -2.37 10.56
C VAL A 81 18.21 -2.80 11.36
#